data_AF-A0A0S8CIT7-F1
#
_entry.id   AF-A0A0S8CIT7-F1
#
_cell.length_a   1.000
_cell.length_b   1.000
_cell.length_c   1.000
_cell.angle_alpha   90.00
_cell.angle_beta   90.00
_cell.angle_gamma   90.00
#
_symmetry.space_group_name_H-M   'P 1'
#
loop_
_entity.id
_entity.type
_entity.pdbx_description
1 polymer ?
#
loop_
_entity_poly.entity_id
_entity_poly.type
_entity_poly.pdbx_seq_one_letter_code
_entity_poly.pdbx_strand_id
1 'polypeptide(L)'
;MSHNWGPHYIVPTEVFESYSGVVVLREEFDENLLRKQLEDLRIPGHIDRVSNPWYYRKKDSDTWIKIGESGEIEKNFPVKWDTTKLENGQYEVMGLMHVFVKKGREEKGIARQNVVEVTVKN
;
A
#
# COMPACT_ATOMS: atom_id res chain seq x y z
N MET A 1 13.52 9.80 13.63
CA MET A 1 12.92 10.35 12.38
C MET A 1 12.18 9.18 11.73
N SER A 2 11.01 9.38 11.12
CA SER A 2 10.30 8.26 10.48
C SER A 2 11.12 7.75 9.31
N HIS A 3 11.54 6.49 9.34
CA HIS A 3 12.23 5.86 8.22
C HIS A 3 11.21 5.48 7.14
N ASN A 4 11.45 5.83 5.87
CA ASN A 4 10.54 5.50 4.77
C ASN A 4 10.71 4.04 4.30
N TRP A 5 10.23 3.08 5.09
CA TRP A 5 10.29 1.66 4.75
C TRP A 5 9.16 1.16 3.83
N GLY A 6 8.29 2.06 3.40
CA GLY A 6 7.11 1.88 2.54
C GLY A 6 6.07 2.98 2.83
N PRO A 7 4.94 3.08 2.12
CA PRO A 7 4.75 2.84 0.68
C PRO A 7 5.48 3.83 -0.25
N HIS A 8 6.13 3.33 -1.30
CA HIS A 8 6.37 4.10 -2.53
C HIS A 8 5.59 3.43 -3.67
N TYR A 9 4.68 4.18 -4.31
CA TYR A 9 3.80 3.67 -5.38
C TYR A 9 4.60 3.33 -6.64
N ILE A 10 4.40 2.14 -7.20
CA ILE A 10 5.15 1.69 -8.38
C ILE A 10 4.33 1.80 -9.69
N VAL A 11 3.04 2.18 -9.67
CA VAL A 11 2.16 1.80 -10.79
C VAL A 11 1.33 2.91 -11.39
N PRO A 12 1.55 3.18 -12.69
CA PRO A 12 2.78 3.11 -13.45
C PRO A 12 3.44 4.49 -13.47
N THR A 13 4.58 4.60 -12.79
CA THR A 13 5.46 5.80 -12.72
C THR A 13 4.82 7.07 -12.18
N GLU A 14 5.60 7.87 -11.46
CA GLU A 14 5.24 9.26 -11.08
C GLU A 14 4.90 10.16 -12.30
N VAL A 15 5.06 9.65 -13.52
CA VAL A 15 4.91 10.35 -14.81
C VAL A 15 3.53 10.15 -15.44
N PHE A 16 2.83 9.05 -15.16
CA PHE A 16 1.49 8.81 -15.73
C PHE A 16 0.41 8.99 -14.66
N GLU A 17 -0.29 10.12 -14.74
CA GLU A 17 -1.44 10.45 -13.90
C GLU A 17 -2.76 9.89 -14.46
N SER A 18 -2.77 9.17 -15.58
CA SER A 18 -4.00 8.67 -16.22
C SER A 18 -4.00 7.17 -16.50
N TYR A 19 -5.05 6.48 -16.05
CA TYR A 19 -5.21 5.02 -16.10
C TYR A 19 -6.49 4.58 -16.81
N SER A 20 -6.41 3.40 -17.43
CA SER A 20 -7.49 2.76 -18.18
C SER A 20 -7.27 1.25 -18.19
N GLY A 21 -8.34 0.46 -18.27
CA GLY A 21 -8.23 -1.00 -18.30
C GLY A 21 -7.85 -1.63 -16.95
N VAL A 22 -7.06 -2.69 -17.00
CA VAL A 22 -6.57 -3.39 -15.79
C VAL A 22 -5.20 -2.87 -15.40
N VAL A 23 -5.12 -2.17 -14.29
CA VAL A 23 -3.89 -1.66 -13.68
C VAL A 23 -3.40 -2.64 -12.62
N VAL A 24 -2.08 -2.82 -12.47
CA VAL A 24 -1.52 -3.74 -11.46
C VAL A 24 -0.77 -2.94 -10.42
N LEU A 25 -1.41 -2.58 -9.31
CA LEU A 25 -0.85 -1.82 -8.18
C LEU A 25 0.26 -2.60 -7.47
N ARG A 26 1.29 -1.87 -7.01
CA ARG A 26 2.52 -2.40 -6.42
C ARG A 26 3.18 -1.33 -5.56
N GLU A 27 3.95 -1.79 -4.59
CA GLU A 27 4.57 -0.94 -3.58
C GLU A 27 5.89 -1.52 -3.09
N GLU A 28 6.89 -0.66 -2.89
CA GLU A 28 8.19 -1.06 -2.35
C GLU A 28 8.14 -1.24 -0.84
N PHE A 29 8.94 -2.20 -0.36
CA PHE A 29 9.12 -2.47 1.06
C PHE A 29 10.62 -2.60 1.37
N ASP A 30 11.12 -1.71 2.23
CA ASP A 30 12.51 -1.76 2.71
C ASP A 30 12.53 -2.31 4.14
N GLU A 31 12.83 -3.59 4.24
CA GLU A 31 12.90 -4.28 5.53
C GLU A 31 13.98 -3.69 6.46
N ASN A 32 15.08 -3.17 5.92
CA ASN A 32 16.16 -2.58 6.74
C ASN A 32 15.70 -1.28 7.39
N LEU A 33 14.99 -0.44 6.65
CA LEU A 33 14.38 0.77 7.20
C LEU A 33 13.27 0.45 8.19
N LEU A 34 12.49 -0.61 7.95
CA LEU A 34 11.47 -1.06 8.89
C LEU A 34 12.11 -1.49 10.20
N ARG A 35 13.19 -2.27 10.15
CA ARG A 35 13.92 -2.73 11.34
C ARG A 35 14.43 -1.57 12.18
N LYS A 36 15.01 -0.54 11.56
CA LYS A 36 15.40 0.70 12.24
C LYS A 36 14.21 1.38 12.92
N GLN A 37 13.06 1.45 12.25
CA GLN A 37 11.85 2.02 12.85
C GLN A 37 11.31 1.18 14.02
N LEU A 38 11.35 -0.15 13.93
CA LEU A 38 10.93 -1.02 15.03
C LEU A 38 11.83 -0.85 16.25
N GLU A 39 13.14 -0.67 16.05
CA GLU A 39 14.11 -0.34 17.09
C GLU A 39 13.80 1.02 17.74
N ASP A 40 13.58 2.07 16.94
CA ASP A 40 13.19 3.40 17.41
C ASP A 40 11.89 3.38 18.25
N LEU A 41 10.91 2.58 17.81
CA LEU A 41 9.63 2.40 18.49
C LEU A 41 9.71 1.44 19.69
N ARG A 42 10.87 0.84 19.96
CA ARG A 42 11.07 -0.18 21.01
C ARG A 42 10.08 -1.33 20.89
N ILE A 43 9.85 -1.80 19.66
CA ILE A 43 9.01 -2.96 19.34
C ILE A 43 9.94 -4.16 19.09
N PRO A 44 10.24 -4.96 20.13
CA PRO A 44 11.07 -6.14 19.97
C PRO A 44 10.29 -7.29 19.30
N GLY A 45 10.99 -8.10 18.51
CA GLY A 45 10.42 -9.29 17.88
C GLY A 45 10.97 -9.52 16.48
N HIS A 46 10.44 -10.54 15.80
CA HIS A 46 10.67 -10.75 14.38
C HIS A 46 9.41 -10.35 13.60
N ILE A 47 9.59 -9.98 12.34
CA ILE A 47 8.48 -9.74 11.41
C ILE A 47 7.87 -11.11 11.11
N ASP A 48 6.60 -11.30 11.49
CA ASP A 48 5.84 -12.53 11.26
C ASP A 48 5.22 -12.51 9.86
N ARG A 49 4.57 -11.40 9.50
CA ARG A 49 3.98 -11.18 8.18
C ARG A 49 3.86 -9.69 7.85
N VAL A 50 3.81 -9.42 6.55
CA VAL A 50 3.51 -8.10 5.98
C VAL A 50 2.38 -8.27 4.98
N SER A 51 1.35 -7.42 5.06
CA SER A 51 0.28 -7.39 4.07
C SER A 51 -0.02 -5.96 3.64
N ASN A 52 -0.41 -5.77 2.39
CA ASN A 52 -0.75 -4.47 1.85
C ASN A 52 -2.13 -4.53 1.17
N PRO A 53 -3.20 -4.21 1.92
CA PRO A 53 -4.50 -3.92 1.35
C PRO A 53 -4.50 -2.59 0.57
N TRP A 54 -5.18 -2.61 -0.57
CA TRP A 54 -5.34 -1.48 -1.46
C TRP A 54 -6.80 -1.05 -1.52
N TYR A 55 -7.01 0.26 -1.60
CA TYR A 55 -8.32 0.87 -1.69
C TYR A 55 -8.34 1.97 -2.75
N TYR A 56 -9.51 2.27 -3.28
CA TYR A 56 -9.73 3.47 -4.09
C TYR A 56 -10.98 4.22 -3.62
N ARG A 57 -11.06 5.48 -3.99
CA ARG A 57 -12.30 6.28 -3.92
C ARG A 57 -12.30 7.32 -5.03
N LYS A 58 -13.48 7.77 -5.44
CA LYS A 58 -13.58 8.99 -6.27
C LYS A 58 -13.11 10.16 -5.41
N LYS A 59 -12.36 11.10 -5.99
CA LYS A 59 -11.84 12.25 -5.24
C LYS A 59 -13.00 12.97 -4.53
N ASP A 60 -12.73 13.42 -3.30
CA ASP A 60 -13.67 14.08 -2.40
C ASP A 60 -14.87 13.23 -1.93
N SER A 61 -14.87 11.92 -2.16
CA SER A 61 -15.87 11.02 -1.56
C SER A 61 -15.43 10.51 -0.19
N ASP A 62 -16.39 10.15 0.67
CA ASP A 62 -16.09 9.70 2.04
C ASP A 62 -15.78 8.20 2.15
N THR A 63 -16.04 7.42 1.09
CA THR A 63 -16.02 5.95 1.16
C THR A 63 -14.87 5.35 0.37
N TRP A 64 -14.01 4.60 1.06
CA TRP A 64 -12.98 3.77 0.48
C TRP A 64 -13.52 2.41 0.06
N ILE A 65 -13.24 2.00 -1.16
CA ILE A 65 -13.62 0.71 -1.72
C ILE A 65 -12.37 -0.15 -1.82
N LYS A 66 -12.37 -1.34 -1.21
CA LYS A 66 -11.23 -2.27 -1.26
C LYS A 66 -11.07 -2.79 -2.69
N ILE A 67 -9.85 -2.68 -3.21
CA ILE A 67 -9.43 -3.27 -4.49
C ILE A 67 -9.02 -4.72 -4.26
N GLY A 68 -8.16 -4.93 -3.27
CA GLY A 68 -7.58 -6.23 -2.96
C GLY A 68 -6.50 -6.11 -1.89
N GLU A 69 -5.76 -7.18 -1.67
CA GLU A 69 -4.68 -7.25 -0.69
C GLU A 69 -3.64 -8.25 -1.16
N SER A 70 -2.37 -7.97 -0.88
CA SER A 70 -1.27 -8.88 -1.18
C SER A 70 -0.31 -8.98 0.00
N GLY A 71 0.27 -10.16 0.19
CA GLY A 71 1.41 -10.41 1.09
C GLY A 71 2.65 -10.88 0.34
N GLU A 72 2.66 -10.80 -1.00
CA GLU A 72 3.77 -11.25 -1.83
C GLU A 72 4.88 -10.18 -1.90
N ILE A 73 5.71 -10.12 -0.86
CA ILE A 73 6.81 -9.14 -0.71
C ILE A 73 7.74 -9.16 -1.94
N GLU A 74 8.17 -10.35 -2.37
CA GLU A 74 9.08 -10.56 -3.52
C GLU A 74 8.55 -10.02 -4.86
N LYS A 75 7.24 -9.73 -4.94
CA LYS A 75 6.58 -9.18 -6.14
C LYS A 75 6.07 -7.76 -5.92
N ASN A 76 6.47 -7.09 -4.85
CA ASN A 76 6.04 -5.75 -4.48
C ASN A 76 4.52 -5.66 -4.26
N PHE A 77 3.95 -6.65 -3.56
CA PHE A 77 2.53 -6.66 -3.15
C PHE A 77 1.52 -6.42 -4.29
N PRO A 78 1.55 -7.22 -5.38
CA PRO A 78 0.77 -6.94 -6.57
C PRO A 78 -0.74 -7.10 -6.31
N VAL A 79 -1.52 -6.09 -6.71
CA VAL A 79 -2.99 -6.15 -6.72
C VAL A 79 -3.53 -5.61 -8.05
N LYS A 80 -4.43 -6.35 -8.69
CA LYS A 80 -5.09 -5.91 -9.93
C LYS A 80 -6.27 -5.00 -9.62
N TRP A 81 -6.31 -3.84 -10.26
CA TRP A 81 -7.42 -2.90 -10.24
C TRP A 81 -8.01 -2.78 -11.64
N ASP A 82 -9.22 -3.31 -11.82
CA ASP A 82 -9.98 -3.19 -13.07
C ASP A 82 -10.73 -1.85 -13.09
N THR A 83 -10.20 -0.89 -13.81
CA THR A 83 -10.77 0.47 -13.90
C THR A 83 -11.89 0.57 -14.93
N THR A 84 -12.11 -0.45 -15.77
CA THR A 84 -13.08 -0.40 -16.90
C THR A 84 -14.53 -0.15 -16.48
N LYS A 85 -14.84 -0.41 -15.20
CA LYS A 85 -16.17 -0.24 -14.60
C LYS A 85 -16.33 1.08 -13.84
N LEU A 86 -15.29 1.91 -13.83
CA LEU A 86 -15.29 3.20 -13.16
C LEU A 86 -15.64 4.30 -14.15
N GLU A 87 -16.31 5.33 -13.64
CA GLU A 87 -16.52 6.57 -14.39
C GLU A 87 -15.19 7.27 -14.65
N ASN A 88 -15.10 8.02 -15.75
CA ASN A 88 -13.94 8.87 -15.99
C ASN A 88 -13.89 10.01 -14.96
N GLY A 89 -12.70 10.30 -14.42
CA GLY A 89 -12.55 11.33 -13.41
C GLY A 89 -11.33 11.16 -12.52
N GLN A 90 -11.23 11.99 -11.48
CA GLN A 90 -10.18 11.91 -10.47
C GLN A 90 -10.56 10.93 -9.36
N TYR A 91 -9.58 10.11 -8.98
CA TYR A 91 -9.66 9.10 -7.94
C TYR A 91 -8.46 9.24 -7.02
N GLU A 92 -8.63 8.78 -5.81
CA GLU A 92 -7.52 8.53 -4.91
C GLU A 92 -7.35 7.02 -4.75
N VAL A 93 -6.12 6.56 -4.75
CA VAL A 93 -5.76 5.17 -4.46
C VAL A 93 -4.93 5.18 -3.19
N MET A 94 -5.24 4.28 -2.26
CA MET A 94 -4.54 4.13 -0.97
C MET A 94 -3.92 2.75 -0.85
N GLY A 95 -2.62 2.69 -0.54
CA GLY A 95 -1.93 1.52 0.00
C GLY A 95 -1.86 1.65 1.52
N LEU A 96 -2.22 0.59 2.25
CA LEU A 96 -2.21 0.56 3.71
C LEU A 96 -1.42 -0.65 4.19
N MET A 97 -0.09 -0.54 4.20
CA MET A 97 0.79 -1.63 4.56
C MET A 97 0.75 -1.91 6.07
N HIS A 98 0.42 -3.15 6.41
CA HIS A 98 0.42 -3.70 7.76
C HIS A 98 1.64 -4.58 7.97
N VAL A 99 2.35 -4.38 9.08
CA VAL A 99 3.46 -5.22 9.53
C VAL A 99 3.10 -5.78 10.89
N PHE A 100 3.17 -7.10 11.01
CA PHE A 100 2.91 -7.82 12.25
C PHE A 100 4.24 -8.34 12.80
N VAL A 101 4.57 -7.92 14.03
CA VAL A 101 5.81 -8.28 14.73
C VAL A 101 5.47 -9.17 15.90
N LYS A 102 6.17 -10.29 16.03
CA LYS A 102 5.90 -11.31 17.03
C LYS A 102 7.06 -11.49 18.00
N LYS A 103 6.74 -11.55 19.29
CA LYS A 103 7.67 -11.87 20.38
C LYS A 103 7.02 -12.88 21.33
N GLY A 104 7.44 -14.14 21.22
CA GLY A 104 6.84 -15.23 21.99
C GLY A 104 5.35 -15.39 21.66
N ARG A 105 4.47 -15.07 22.62
CA ARG A 105 3.01 -15.13 22.46
C ARG A 105 2.37 -13.77 22.12
N GLU A 106 3.13 -12.69 22.13
CA GLU A 106 2.63 -11.35 21.82
C GLU A 106 2.82 -11.05 20.32
N GLU A 107 1.78 -10.50 19.69
CA GLU A 107 1.80 -9.93 18.35
C GLU A 107 1.50 -8.42 18.45
N LYS A 108 2.29 -7.59 17.76
CA LYS A 108 2.06 -6.15 17.62
C LYS A 108 1.96 -5.80 16.14
N GLY A 109 0.90 -5.09 15.78
CA GLY A 109 0.73 -4.53 14.43
C GLY A 109 1.20 -3.08 14.37
N ILE A 110 1.97 -2.74 13.34
CA ILE A 110 2.15 -1.35 12.91
C ILE A 110 1.64 -1.22 11.48
N ALA A 111 1.13 -0.03 11.14
CA ALA A 111 0.57 0.24 9.84
C ALA A 111 1.14 1.53 9.27
N ARG A 112 1.26 1.60 7.95
CA ARG A 112 1.59 2.82 7.24
C ARG A 112 0.72 2.98 6.01
N GLN A 113 0.22 4.19 5.82
CA GLN A 113 -0.60 4.54 4.67
C GLN A 113 0.17 5.44 3.71
N ASN A 114 -0.20 5.36 2.45
CA ASN A 114 0.11 6.34 1.43
C ASN A 114 -1.11 6.48 0.52
N VAL A 115 -1.34 7.68 0.01
CA VAL A 115 -2.48 8.02 -0.84
C VAL A 115 -1.95 8.82 -2.02
N VAL A 116 -2.33 8.43 -3.23
CA VAL A 116 -2.00 9.16 -4.46
C VAL A 116 -3.26 9.47 -5.23
N GLU A 117 -3.25 10.61 -5.91
CA GLU A 117 -4.30 10.99 -6.85
C GLU A 117 -3.99 10.42 -8.24
N VAL A 118 -5.03 9.93 -8.92
CA VAL A 118 -4.96 9.31 -10.23
C VAL A 118 -6.17 9.75 -11.05
N THR A 119 -6.04 9.83 -12.36
CA THR A 119 -7.16 10.09 -13.28
C THR A 119 -7.54 8.79 -13.98
N VAL A 120 -8.80 8.39 -13.94
CA VAL A 120 -9.32 7.28 -14.76
C VAL A 120 -9.88 7.83 -16.07
N LYS A 121 -9.48 7.22 -17.20
CA LYS A 121 -9.89 7.54 -18.58
C LYS A 121 -10.13 6.25 -19.39
N ASN A 122 -11.31 5.67 -19.25
CA ASN A 122 -11.83 4.58 -20.09
C ASN A 122 -12.41 5.10 -21.41
#